data_AF-A0A382LHR9-F1
#
_entry.id   AF-A0A382LHR9-F1
#
_cell.length_a   1.000
_cell.length_b   1.000
_cell.length_c   1.000
_cell.angle_alpha   90.00
_cell.angle_beta   90.00
_cell.angle_gamma   90.00
#
_symmetry.space_group_name_H-M   'P 1'
#
loop_
_entity.id
_entity.type
_entity.pdbx_description
1 polymer ?
#
loop_
_entity_poly.entity_id
_entity_poly.type
_entity_poly.pdbx_seq_one_letter_code
_entity_poly.pdbx_strand_id
1 'polypeptide(L)'
;IRAINNVVDVTNYVMLEMGQPLHAYDLDTLAGHEITVRRAEDGVSFATLDGEERALNPEILMIADRERNIGVAGVMGGLNTEITDDSTSVFLEGACFDAVRVRRGSKSLGVSTDASQRFERGMDPELQGYAVDRAAQLISEFGGGEIAVGRIDVRTPSQPARTIPLRIDRLNGLLGTKIGKDQVVSFLESLGFTVRHNGDLSVLAPSFRRDITREADLIEEVARLYGYDQLEPVMSTPSPVDFHKVDETRQQRLHRQHWFDEVMTNLRNALTGSGFSEVMTHSFSNPDDLKCIDGNLSPVTVDNPISGEYAVMRTSLTANVLNLVRWNSNRKARNIRVFELGRVFRPRVGQSLPQESMQLCAALTGLRLDTHWSHIADPLDFFDLKGVVESTLARFLLDK
;
A
#
# COMPACT_ATOMS: atom_id res chain seq x y z
N ILE A 1 22.01 12.49 3.64
CA ILE A 1 22.43 13.23 2.43
C ILE A 1 23.94 13.42 2.52
N ARG A 2 24.67 13.13 1.44
CA ARG A 2 26.13 13.33 1.35
C ARG A 2 26.38 14.71 0.74
N ALA A 3 27.37 15.44 1.26
CA ALA A 3 27.79 16.74 0.72
C ALA A 3 28.38 16.58 -0.69
N ILE A 4 28.05 17.51 -1.58
CA ILE A 4 28.47 17.53 -3.00
C ILE A 4 29.20 18.84 -3.30
N ASN A 5 28.47 19.96 -3.33
CA ASN A 5 29.00 21.30 -3.48
C ASN A 5 28.05 22.30 -2.78
N ASN A 6 28.48 23.54 -2.61
CA ASN A 6 27.71 24.55 -1.87
C ASN A 6 26.28 24.76 -2.42
N VAL A 7 26.09 24.83 -3.73
CA VAL A 7 24.76 25.07 -4.35
C VAL A 7 23.84 23.86 -4.14
N VAL A 8 24.31 22.66 -4.50
CA VAL A 8 23.55 21.42 -4.35
C VAL A 8 23.28 21.12 -2.86
N ASP A 9 24.24 21.38 -1.99
CA ASP A 9 24.07 21.17 -0.55
C ASP A 9 23.07 22.17 0.04
N VAL A 10 23.02 23.42 -0.43
CA VAL A 10 21.98 24.36 -0.02
C VAL A 10 20.60 23.90 -0.45
N THR A 11 20.42 23.46 -1.70
CA THR A 11 19.09 22.97 -2.15
C THR A 11 18.63 21.74 -1.33
N ASN A 12 19.55 20.81 -1.05
CA ASN A 12 19.29 19.68 -0.16
C ASN A 12 19.00 20.11 1.29
N TYR A 13 19.76 21.06 1.81
CA TYR A 13 19.58 21.58 3.16
C TYR A 13 18.22 22.25 3.32
N VAL A 14 17.82 23.13 2.39
CA VAL A 14 16.51 23.80 2.41
C VAL A 14 15.37 22.79 2.26
N MET A 15 15.54 21.75 1.44
CA MET A 15 14.58 20.65 1.37
C MET A 15 14.41 19.93 2.72
N LEU A 16 15.47 19.79 3.51
CA LEU A 16 15.40 19.22 4.85
C LEU A 16 14.85 20.20 5.89
N GLU A 17 15.26 21.47 5.83
CA GLU A 17 14.85 22.54 6.75
C GLU A 17 13.35 22.86 6.62
N MET A 18 12.85 22.89 5.39
CA MET A 18 11.49 23.37 5.08
C MET A 18 10.58 22.30 4.47
N GLY A 19 11.14 21.18 4.01
CA GLY A 19 10.36 20.16 3.32
C GLY A 19 10.09 20.44 1.84
N GLN A 20 10.57 21.57 1.29
CA GLN A 20 10.40 21.96 -0.12
C GLN A 20 11.62 21.55 -0.95
N PRO A 21 11.48 20.57 -1.87
CA PRO A 21 12.55 20.28 -2.83
C PRO A 21 12.78 21.48 -3.74
N LEU A 22 14.05 21.79 -3.98
CA LEU A 22 14.49 22.81 -4.92
C LEU A 22 15.41 22.18 -5.95
N HIS A 23 15.49 22.78 -7.13
CA HIS A 23 16.48 22.44 -8.14
C HIS A 23 17.27 23.67 -8.54
N ALA A 24 18.55 23.50 -8.81
CA ALA A 24 19.43 24.55 -9.30
C ALA A 24 19.93 24.16 -10.68
N TYR A 25 19.71 25.04 -11.66
CA TYR A 25 20.21 24.88 -13.02
C TYR A 25 21.33 25.88 -13.26
N ASP A 26 22.33 25.48 -14.05
CA ASP A 26 23.29 26.43 -14.61
C ASP A 26 22.58 27.30 -15.65
N LEU A 27 22.40 28.58 -15.33
CA LEU A 27 21.66 29.52 -16.17
C LEU A 27 22.31 29.68 -17.55
N ASP A 28 23.64 29.62 -17.63
CA ASP A 28 24.38 29.80 -18.88
C ASP A 28 24.21 28.62 -19.84
N THR A 29 23.73 27.47 -19.33
CA THR A 29 23.41 26.27 -20.13
C THR A 29 21.95 26.18 -20.55
N LEU A 30 21.06 27.02 -19.99
CA LEU A 30 19.63 27.03 -20.31
C LEU A 30 19.37 27.74 -21.64
N ALA A 31 18.98 26.96 -22.66
CA ALA A 31 18.75 27.51 -23.99
C ALA A 31 17.63 28.57 -23.97
N GLY A 32 17.99 29.80 -24.35
CA GLY A 32 17.08 30.94 -24.39
C GLY A 32 16.65 31.51 -23.03
N HIS A 33 17.25 31.04 -21.92
CA HIS A 33 16.85 31.40 -20.55
C HIS A 33 15.34 31.24 -20.30
N GLU A 34 14.77 30.18 -20.87
CA GLU A 34 13.34 29.87 -20.81
C GLU A 34 13.11 28.56 -20.07
N ILE A 35 12.02 28.48 -19.30
CA ILE A 35 11.57 27.25 -18.67
C ILE A 35 10.13 26.99 -19.11
N THR A 36 9.92 25.81 -19.70
CA THR A 36 8.61 25.29 -20.06
C THR A 36 8.34 23.99 -19.30
N VAL A 37 7.22 23.93 -18.60
CA VAL A 37 6.75 22.71 -17.93
C VAL A 37 5.73 22.03 -18.84
N ARG A 38 6.03 20.82 -19.30
CA ARG A 38 5.18 20.09 -20.26
C ARG A 38 5.17 18.58 -20.00
N ARG A 39 4.19 17.88 -20.56
CA ARG A 39 4.20 16.41 -20.58
C ARG A 39 5.20 15.91 -21.61
N ALA A 40 5.85 14.79 -21.31
CA ALA A 40 6.74 14.14 -22.26
C ALA A 40 5.97 13.61 -23.47
N GLU A 41 6.68 13.51 -24.59
CA GLU A 41 6.24 12.78 -25.77
C GLU A 41 6.54 11.28 -25.58
N ASP A 42 5.71 10.44 -26.18
CA ASP A 42 5.84 8.99 -26.02
C ASP A 42 7.07 8.45 -26.76
N GLY A 43 7.88 7.63 -26.09
CA GLY A 43 9.03 6.96 -26.69
C GLY A 43 10.30 7.81 -26.85
N VAL A 44 10.32 9.06 -26.36
CA VAL A 44 11.53 9.89 -26.33
C VAL A 44 12.48 9.39 -25.22
N SER A 45 13.77 9.26 -25.51
CA SER A 45 14.78 8.94 -24.48
C SER A 45 15.32 10.20 -23.82
N PHE A 46 15.65 10.13 -22.54
CA PHE A 46 16.24 11.22 -21.77
C PHE A 46 17.26 10.70 -20.76
N ALA A 47 18.46 11.27 -20.76
CA ALA A 47 19.52 10.99 -19.78
C ALA A 47 19.30 11.78 -18.50
N THR A 48 19.12 11.08 -17.38
CA THR A 48 19.04 11.69 -16.04
C THR A 48 20.42 11.87 -15.39
N LEU A 49 20.51 12.63 -14.30
CA LEU A 49 21.75 12.93 -13.56
C LEU A 49 22.57 11.71 -13.10
N ASP A 50 21.97 10.53 -13.03
CA ASP A 50 22.65 9.28 -12.74
C ASP A 50 23.34 8.64 -13.96
N GLY A 51 23.24 9.27 -15.13
CA GLY A 51 23.83 8.80 -16.39
C GLY A 51 23.02 7.71 -17.09
N GLU A 52 21.85 7.36 -16.58
CA GLU A 52 21.00 6.35 -17.20
C GLU A 52 20.03 6.98 -18.22
N GLU A 53 19.91 6.32 -19.39
CA GLU A 53 18.92 6.67 -20.41
C GLU A 53 17.56 6.10 -20.06
N ARG A 54 16.52 6.93 -20.15
CA ARG A 54 15.16 6.59 -19.73
C ARG A 54 14.15 6.86 -20.82
N ALA A 55 13.35 5.84 -21.14
CA ALA A 55 12.23 5.98 -22.06
C ALA A 55 11.09 6.75 -21.39
N LEU A 56 10.71 7.88 -21.99
CA LEU A 56 9.63 8.72 -21.51
C LEU A 56 8.27 8.28 -22.06
N ASN A 57 7.21 8.65 -21.35
CA ASN A 57 5.82 8.50 -21.79
C ASN A 57 4.97 9.70 -21.36
N PRO A 58 3.75 9.87 -21.90
CA PRO A 58 2.91 11.05 -21.65
C PRO A 58 2.43 11.26 -20.21
N GLU A 59 2.63 10.29 -19.30
CA GLU A 59 2.33 10.47 -17.88
C GLU A 59 3.43 11.22 -17.13
N ILE A 60 4.62 11.35 -17.73
CA ILE A 60 5.79 12.01 -17.13
C ILE A 60 5.73 13.51 -17.40
N LEU A 61 5.89 14.29 -16.34
CA LEU A 61 6.03 15.74 -16.40
C LEU A 61 7.51 16.10 -16.53
N MET A 62 7.84 16.94 -17.51
CA MET A 62 9.19 17.38 -17.82
C MET A 62 9.34 18.87 -17.58
N ILE A 63 10.54 19.25 -17.15
CA ILE A 63 11.06 20.60 -17.27
C ILE A 63 11.87 20.64 -18.57
N ALA A 64 11.60 21.64 -19.40
CA ALA A 64 12.25 21.86 -20.68
C ALA A 64 12.73 23.30 -20.78
N ASP A 65 13.82 23.52 -21.50
CA ASP A 65 14.19 24.84 -22.01
C ASP A 65 13.55 25.07 -23.39
N ARG A 66 14.02 26.09 -24.12
CA ARG A 66 13.49 26.40 -25.46
C ARG A 66 13.71 25.28 -26.49
N GLU A 67 14.73 24.45 -26.31
CA GLU A 67 15.18 23.49 -27.32
C GLU A 67 14.94 22.03 -26.91
N ARG A 68 15.00 21.71 -25.63
CA ARG A 68 15.10 20.33 -25.14
C ARG A 68 14.56 20.14 -23.72
N ASN A 69 14.37 18.88 -23.34
CA ASN A 69 14.11 18.53 -21.95
C ASN A 69 15.39 18.69 -21.12
N ILE A 70 15.24 19.15 -19.88
CA ILE A 70 16.34 19.44 -18.95
C ILE A 70 16.16 18.77 -17.57
N GLY A 71 14.99 18.19 -17.30
CA GLY A 71 14.74 17.45 -16.07
C GLY A 71 13.39 16.78 -16.03
N VAL A 72 13.28 15.72 -15.21
CA VAL A 72 12.01 15.10 -14.85
C VAL A 72 11.44 15.83 -13.65
N ALA A 73 10.33 16.53 -13.85
CA ALA A 73 9.75 17.46 -12.89
C ALA A 73 9.46 16.77 -11.55
N GLY A 74 10.09 17.29 -10.49
CA GLY A 74 9.94 16.77 -9.13
C GLY A 74 10.54 15.39 -8.89
N VAL A 75 11.33 14.83 -9.82
CA VAL A 75 11.97 13.52 -9.67
C VAL A 75 13.49 13.64 -9.71
N MET A 76 14.05 14.08 -10.85
CA MET A 76 15.50 14.14 -11.06
C MET A 76 15.82 15.10 -12.20
N GLY A 77 16.89 15.89 -12.05
CA GLY A 77 17.42 16.74 -13.12
C GLY A 77 18.04 15.94 -14.27
N GLY A 78 18.29 16.61 -15.38
CA GLY A 78 19.11 16.11 -16.49
C GLY A 78 20.57 16.49 -16.34
N LEU A 79 21.46 15.73 -16.98
CA LEU A 79 22.90 16.03 -17.03
C LEU A 79 23.23 17.30 -17.81
N ASN A 80 22.33 17.75 -18.69
CA ASN A 80 22.59 18.80 -19.66
C ASN A 80 22.56 20.23 -19.10
N THR A 81 22.11 20.40 -17.85
CA THR A 81 21.95 21.71 -17.18
C THR A 81 22.36 21.67 -15.71
N GLU A 82 23.18 20.68 -15.35
CA GLU A 82 23.67 20.50 -13.97
C GLU A 82 24.63 21.61 -13.54
N ILE A 83 24.68 21.88 -12.24
CA ILE A 83 25.69 22.77 -11.67
C ILE A 83 27.04 22.07 -11.67
N THR A 84 28.04 22.72 -12.25
CA THR A 84 29.42 22.27 -12.35
C THR A 84 30.37 23.21 -11.59
N ASP A 85 31.66 22.87 -11.54
CA ASP A 85 32.68 23.74 -10.95
C ASP A 85 32.87 25.06 -11.73
N ASP A 86 32.44 25.11 -12.99
CA ASP A 86 32.53 26.29 -13.86
C ASP A 86 31.27 27.18 -13.82
N SER A 87 30.20 26.74 -13.15
CA SER A 87 28.92 27.46 -13.12
C SER A 87 29.03 28.77 -12.34
N THR A 88 28.67 29.89 -12.98
CA THR A 88 28.72 31.22 -12.36
C THR A 88 27.35 31.86 -12.15
N SER A 89 26.36 31.44 -12.95
CA SER A 89 24.99 31.95 -12.93
C SER A 89 24.02 30.81 -12.60
N VAL A 90 23.20 30.96 -11.55
CA VAL A 90 22.31 29.89 -11.08
C VAL A 90 20.85 30.30 -11.18
N PHE A 91 20.04 29.45 -11.80
CA PHE A 91 18.58 29.56 -11.76
C PHE A 91 18.00 28.58 -10.73
N LEU A 92 17.26 29.10 -9.75
CA LEU A 92 16.63 28.28 -8.69
C LEU A 92 15.15 28.02 -9.01
N GLU A 93 14.80 26.74 -9.10
CA GLU A 93 13.43 26.26 -9.24
C GLU A 93 12.86 25.88 -7.87
N GLY A 94 11.75 26.53 -7.51
CA GLY A 94 10.85 26.09 -6.45
C GLY A 94 9.46 25.90 -7.01
N ALA A 95 8.96 24.67 -7.01
CA ALA A 95 7.70 24.31 -7.65
C ALA A 95 6.77 23.52 -6.73
N CYS A 96 5.49 23.46 -7.09
CA CYS A 96 4.48 22.58 -6.48
C CYS A 96 3.82 21.74 -7.58
N PHE A 97 4.34 20.53 -7.79
CA PHE A 97 3.82 19.61 -8.80
C PHE A 97 2.63 18.80 -8.30
N ASP A 98 1.83 18.28 -9.23
CA ASP A 98 0.76 17.34 -8.91
C ASP A 98 1.35 16.02 -8.36
N ALA A 99 0.93 15.64 -7.16
CA ALA A 99 1.47 14.49 -6.44
C ALA A 99 1.26 13.16 -7.18
N VAL A 100 0.12 13.01 -7.86
CA VAL A 100 -0.20 11.78 -8.61
C VAL A 100 0.67 11.69 -9.86
N ARG A 101 0.87 12.81 -10.57
CA ARG A 101 1.76 12.89 -11.73
C ARG A 101 3.19 12.54 -11.37
N VAL A 102 3.74 13.15 -10.31
CA VAL A 102 5.11 12.83 -9.86
C VAL A 102 5.23 11.36 -9.49
N ARG A 103 4.25 10.80 -8.75
CA ARG A 103 4.24 9.37 -8.41
C ARG A 103 4.23 8.45 -9.62
N ARG A 104 3.40 8.76 -10.63
CA ARG A 104 3.34 7.97 -11.86
C ARG A 104 4.65 8.06 -12.64
N GLY A 105 5.24 9.25 -12.75
CA GLY A 105 6.54 9.43 -13.40
C GLY A 105 7.66 8.67 -12.70
N SER A 106 7.83 8.89 -11.39
CA SER A 106 8.76 8.19 -10.49
C SER A 106 8.67 6.66 -10.64
N LYS A 107 7.46 6.09 -10.52
CA LYS A 107 7.23 4.65 -10.70
C LYS A 107 7.50 4.15 -12.12
N SER A 108 7.07 4.89 -13.13
CA SER A 108 7.26 4.49 -14.53
C SER A 108 8.74 4.45 -14.92
N LEU A 109 9.54 5.34 -14.33
CA LEU A 109 10.98 5.42 -14.57
C LEU A 109 11.78 4.49 -13.67
N GLY A 110 11.17 3.93 -12.61
CA GLY A 110 11.88 3.14 -11.60
C GLY A 110 12.80 3.98 -10.70
N VAL A 111 12.58 5.29 -10.63
CA VAL A 111 13.45 6.24 -9.90
C VAL A 111 12.71 6.83 -8.71
N SER A 112 13.27 6.68 -7.51
CA SER A 112 12.77 7.29 -6.27
C SER A 112 13.86 8.18 -5.66
N THR A 113 13.57 9.46 -5.47
CA THR A 113 14.47 10.44 -4.85
C THR A 113 13.84 11.07 -3.61
N ASP A 114 14.65 11.74 -2.78
CA ASP A 114 14.14 12.50 -1.62
C ASP A 114 13.14 13.60 -2.04
N ALA A 115 13.34 14.16 -3.24
CA ALA A 115 12.45 15.14 -3.86
C ALA A 115 11.14 14.48 -4.29
N SER A 116 11.19 13.39 -5.06
CA SER A 116 9.97 12.71 -5.54
C SER A 116 9.10 12.26 -4.38
N GLN A 117 9.71 11.67 -3.35
CA GLN A 117 8.99 11.25 -2.15
C GLN A 117 8.23 12.38 -1.42
N ARG A 118 8.72 13.61 -1.47
CA ARG A 118 8.04 14.78 -0.88
C ARG A 118 6.90 15.25 -1.77
N PHE A 119 7.17 15.42 -3.07
CA PHE A 119 6.13 15.80 -4.04
C PHE A 119 4.98 14.78 -4.11
N GLU A 120 5.28 13.48 -4.03
CA GLU A 120 4.29 12.38 -4.03
C GLU A 120 3.31 12.42 -2.85
N ARG A 121 3.70 13.06 -1.74
CA ARG A 121 2.84 13.24 -0.55
C ARG A 121 2.04 14.55 -0.59
N GLY A 122 2.32 15.40 -1.58
CA GLY A 122 1.73 16.73 -1.72
C GLY A 122 2.52 17.78 -0.95
N MET A 123 2.76 18.92 -1.60
CA MET A 123 3.48 20.05 -1.01
C MET A 123 2.53 21.17 -0.61
N ASP A 124 2.97 21.96 0.38
CA ASP A 124 2.34 23.23 0.74
C ASP A 124 2.46 24.20 -0.46
N PRO A 125 1.34 24.61 -1.09
CA PRO A 125 1.37 25.46 -2.27
C PRO A 125 1.75 26.93 -1.99
N GLU A 126 2.02 27.31 -0.73
CA GLU A 126 2.47 28.66 -0.36
C GLU A 126 3.96 28.72 0.02
N LEU A 127 4.65 27.58 0.10
CA LEU A 127 6.01 27.50 0.65
C LEU A 127 7.11 27.81 -0.38
N GLN A 128 6.83 27.65 -1.68
CA GLN A 128 7.86 27.65 -2.74
C GLN A 128 8.68 28.94 -2.74
N GLY A 129 7.99 30.08 -2.72
CA GLY A 129 8.64 31.38 -2.76
C GLY A 129 9.58 31.62 -1.57
N TYR A 130 9.15 31.24 -0.37
CA TYR A 130 9.96 31.40 0.84
C TYR A 130 11.17 30.46 0.85
N ALA A 131 11.02 29.23 0.36
CA ALA A 131 12.12 28.28 0.22
C ALA A 131 13.15 28.73 -0.81
N VAL A 132 12.73 29.29 -1.94
CA VAL A 132 13.65 29.85 -2.95
C VAL A 132 14.43 31.03 -2.39
N ASP A 133 13.78 31.95 -1.67
CA ASP A 133 14.47 33.06 -1.00
C ASP A 133 15.50 32.56 0.00
N ARG A 134 15.15 31.52 0.78
CA ARG A 134 16.04 30.90 1.75
C ARG A 134 17.26 30.28 1.07
N ALA A 135 17.08 29.58 -0.05
CA ALA A 135 18.19 29.03 -0.82
C ALA A 135 19.07 30.12 -1.44
N ALA A 136 18.47 31.16 -2.02
CA ALA A 136 19.20 32.29 -2.59
C ALA A 136 20.04 33.02 -1.52
N GLN A 137 19.48 33.23 -0.32
CA GLN A 137 20.21 33.78 0.82
C GLN A 137 21.44 32.94 1.16
N LEU A 138 21.27 31.62 1.33
CA LEU A 138 22.37 30.73 1.74
C LEU A 138 23.44 30.59 0.65
N ILE A 139 23.04 30.54 -0.63
CA ILE A 139 23.98 30.54 -1.76
C ILE A 139 24.76 31.86 -1.82
N SER A 140 24.12 32.99 -1.57
CA SER A 140 24.81 34.29 -1.50
C SER A 140 25.79 34.34 -0.33
N GLU A 141 25.39 33.87 0.85
CA GLU A 141 26.22 33.87 2.07
C GLU A 141 27.45 32.95 1.94
N PHE A 142 27.28 31.74 1.41
CA PHE A 142 28.37 30.75 1.33
C PHE A 142 29.10 30.70 -0.02
N GLY A 143 28.48 31.18 -1.09
CA GLY A 143 29.02 31.18 -2.45
C GLY A 143 29.45 32.56 -2.96
N GLY A 144 29.10 33.64 -2.25
CA GLY A 144 29.46 35.01 -2.65
C GLY A 144 28.68 35.54 -3.86
N GLY A 145 27.60 34.85 -4.27
CA GLY A 145 26.77 35.26 -5.40
C GLY A 145 25.88 36.47 -5.09
N GLU A 146 25.56 37.26 -6.11
CA GLU A 146 24.61 38.37 -6.03
C GLU A 146 23.19 37.87 -6.32
N ILE A 147 22.24 38.17 -5.41
CA ILE A 147 20.84 37.75 -5.58
C ILE A 147 20.16 38.67 -6.60
N ALA A 148 19.59 38.08 -7.64
CA ALA A 148 18.83 38.81 -8.65
C ALA A 148 17.59 39.51 -8.06
N VAL A 149 17.21 40.64 -8.64
CA VAL A 149 16.03 41.40 -8.20
C VAL A 149 14.75 40.75 -8.75
N GLY A 150 13.84 40.40 -7.83
CA GLY A 150 12.52 39.88 -8.16
C GLY A 150 12.47 38.35 -8.26
N ARG A 151 11.32 37.83 -8.71
CA ARG A 151 11.09 36.40 -8.95
C ARG A 151 10.15 36.19 -10.12
N ILE A 152 10.30 35.07 -10.81
CA ILE A 152 9.33 34.60 -11.79
C ILE A 152 8.34 33.71 -11.05
N ASP A 153 7.10 34.18 -10.89
CA ASP A 153 6.02 33.43 -10.24
C ASP A 153 4.90 33.14 -11.27
N VAL A 154 4.83 31.88 -11.69
CA VAL A 154 3.81 31.38 -12.62
C VAL A 154 2.89 30.44 -11.87
N ARG A 155 1.70 30.95 -11.51
CA ARG A 155 0.73 30.24 -10.68
C ARG A 155 -0.63 30.12 -11.36
N THR A 156 -1.15 28.90 -11.46
CA THR A 156 -2.57 28.67 -11.77
C THR A 156 -3.41 29.16 -10.58
N PRO A 157 -4.58 29.81 -10.79
CA PRO A 157 -5.43 30.27 -9.70
C PRO A 157 -5.62 29.19 -8.64
N SER A 158 -5.21 29.48 -7.40
CA SER A 158 -5.34 28.52 -6.31
C SER A 158 -6.82 28.34 -5.94
N GLN A 159 -7.17 27.13 -5.49
CA GLN A 159 -8.48 26.95 -4.86
C GLN A 159 -8.52 27.81 -3.59
N PRO A 160 -9.62 28.53 -3.33
CA PRO A 160 -9.75 29.32 -2.12
C PRO A 160 -9.58 28.41 -0.90
N ALA A 161 -8.91 28.94 0.13
CA ALA A 161 -8.70 28.23 1.37
C ALA A 161 -10.04 27.71 1.92
N ARG A 162 -10.11 26.41 2.19
CA ARG A 162 -11.37 25.74 2.52
C ARG A 162 -11.68 25.93 4.00
N THR A 163 -12.84 26.52 4.26
CA THR A 163 -13.38 26.58 5.61
C THR A 163 -14.27 25.37 5.86
N ILE A 164 -13.98 24.63 6.92
CA ILE A 164 -14.65 23.38 7.28
C ILE A 164 -15.52 23.63 8.52
N PRO A 165 -16.81 23.29 8.49
CA PRO A 165 -17.65 23.35 9.69
C PRO A 165 -17.27 22.23 10.67
N LEU A 166 -17.24 22.56 11.96
CA LEU A 166 -17.00 21.63 13.04
C LEU A 166 -18.07 21.76 14.12
N ARG A 167 -18.92 20.73 14.22
CA ARG A 167 -19.97 20.62 15.24
C ARG A 167 -19.44 19.91 16.47
N ILE A 168 -19.51 20.59 17.61
CA ILE A 168 -19.04 20.04 18.90
C ILE A 168 -19.84 18.79 19.29
N ASP A 169 -21.14 18.76 19.03
CA ASP A 169 -21.99 17.59 19.33
C ASP A 169 -21.60 16.38 18.48
N ARG A 170 -21.26 16.58 17.21
CA ARG A 170 -20.80 15.50 16.34
C ARG A 170 -19.43 15.00 16.74
N LEU A 171 -18.51 15.91 17.09
CA LEU A 171 -17.18 15.56 17.60
C LEU A 171 -17.30 14.66 18.82
N ASN A 172 -18.07 15.09 19.82
CA ASN A 172 -18.28 14.33 21.06
C ASN A 172 -19.05 13.03 20.82
N GLY A 173 -20.03 13.03 19.90
CA GLY A 173 -20.75 11.82 19.51
C GLY A 173 -19.89 10.78 18.80
N LEU A 174 -18.92 11.21 17.99
CA LEU A 174 -18.00 10.30 17.29
C LEU A 174 -16.91 9.76 18.23
N LEU A 175 -16.38 10.60 19.11
CA LEU A 175 -15.31 10.23 20.05
C LEU A 175 -15.81 9.57 21.34
N GLY A 176 -17.10 9.68 21.65
CA GLY A 176 -17.65 9.24 22.94
C GLY A 176 -17.22 10.13 24.11
N THR A 177 -16.89 11.39 23.85
CA THR A 177 -16.30 12.32 24.83
C THR A 177 -17.25 13.46 25.23
N LYS A 178 -16.79 14.33 26.12
CA LYS A 178 -17.46 15.61 26.49
C LYS A 178 -16.47 16.78 26.46
N ILE A 179 -15.69 16.88 25.40
CA ILE A 179 -14.70 17.95 25.21
C ILE A 179 -15.45 19.27 25.01
N GLY A 180 -15.08 20.28 25.79
CA GLY A 180 -15.67 21.62 25.74
C GLY A 180 -15.20 22.40 24.51
N LYS A 181 -16.05 23.31 24.02
CA LYS A 181 -15.79 24.13 22.83
C LYS A 181 -14.46 24.89 22.91
N ASP A 182 -14.17 25.53 24.04
CA ASP A 182 -12.96 26.35 24.20
C ASP A 182 -11.68 25.50 24.15
N GLN A 183 -11.73 24.27 24.68
CA GLN A 183 -10.63 23.32 24.60
C GLN A 183 -10.40 22.87 23.14
N VAL A 184 -11.47 22.59 22.39
CA VAL A 184 -11.38 22.27 20.96
C VAL A 184 -10.73 23.42 20.17
N VAL A 185 -11.14 24.66 20.43
CA VAL A 185 -10.56 25.84 19.78
C VAL A 185 -9.07 25.94 20.10
N SER A 186 -8.68 25.83 21.37
CA SER A 186 -7.28 25.90 21.80
C SER A 186 -6.41 24.83 21.13
N PHE A 187 -6.90 23.60 21.00
CA PHE A 187 -6.19 22.54 20.29
C PHE A 187 -5.96 22.88 18.81
N LEU A 188 -7.01 23.30 18.11
CA LEU A 188 -6.90 23.64 16.69
C LEU A 188 -6.02 24.86 16.45
N GLU A 189 -6.13 25.91 17.26
CA GLU A 189 -5.28 27.10 17.14
C GLU A 189 -3.80 26.79 17.41
N SER A 190 -3.50 25.89 18.35
CA SER A 190 -2.12 25.43 18.61
C SER A 190 -1.47 24.72 17.41
N LEU A 191 -2.28 24.18 16.50
CA LEU A 191 -1.84 23.53 15.27
C LEU A 191 -1.81 24.50 14.06
N GLY A 192 -2.10 25.78 14.28
CA GLY A 192 -2.09 26.81 13.24
C GLY A 192 -3.40 26.94 12.46
N PHE A 193 -4.49 26.31 12.91
CA PHE A 193 -5.80 26.53 12.29
C PHE A 193 -6.38 27.87 12.74
N THR A 194 -7.07 28.56 11.83
CA THR A 194 -7.86 29.75 12.19
C THR A 194 -9.29 29.35 12.47
N VAL A 195 -9.79 29.59 13.68
CA VAL A 195 -11.15 29.20 14.08
C VAL A 195 -12.05 30.44 14.19
N ARG A 196 -13.26 30.37 13.60
CA ARG A 196 -14.28 31.43 13.67
C ARG A 196 -15.55 30.93 14.35
N HIS A 197 -16.20 31.82 15.10
CA HIS A 197 -17.37 31.53 15.91
C HIS A 197 -18.64 32.06 15.24
N ASN A 198 -19.30 31.24 14.41
CA ASN A 198 -20.58 31.59 13.77
C ASN A 198 -21.63 30.50 14.05
N GLY A 199 -21.97 30.29 15.33
CA GLY A 199 -22.74 29.15 15.80
C GLY A 199 -21.85 27.93 16.03
N ASP A 200 -21.88 26.99 15.09
CA ASP A 200 -20.87 25.94 14.96
C ASP A 200 -19.48 26.54 14.67
N LEU A 201 -18.41 25.81 15.00
CA LEU A 201 -17.06 26.28 14.69
C LEU A 201 -16.83 26.23 13.18
N SER A 202 -16.16 27.24 12.66
CA SER A 202 -15.78 27.34 11.25
C SER A 202 -14.27 27.43 11.19
N VAL A 203 -13.63 26.37 10.69
CA VAL A 203 -12.18 26.15 10.84
C VAL A 203 -11.51 26.27 9.48
N LEU A 204 -10.52 27.14 9.38
CA LEU A 204 -9.67 27.29 8.20
C LEU A 204 -8.36 26.53 8.45
N ALA A 205 -8.09 25.53 7.62
CA ALA A 205 -6.84 24.79 7.66
C ALA A 205 -5.68 25.62 7.09
N PRO A 206 -4.48 25.57 7.71
CA PRO A 206 -3.29 26.16 7.12
C PRO A 206 -2.91 25.42 5.82
N SER A 207 -2.23 26.11 4.90
CA SER A 207 -1.95 25.61 3.54
C SER A 207 -1.14 24.31 3.52
N PHE A 208 -0.24 24.10 4.50
CA PHE A 208 0.52 22.87 4.66
C PHE A 208 -0.31 21.66 5.09
N ARG A 209 -1.53 21.84 5.63
CA ARG A 209 -2.44 20.76 6.05
C ARG A 209 -3.41 20.35 4.94
N ARG A 210 -2.85 19.80 3.86
CA ARG A 210 -3.62 19.36 2.69
C ARG A 210 -4.51 18.13 2.91
N ASP A 211 -4.24 17.39 3.97
CA ASP A 211 -5.01 16.25 4.44
C ASP A 211 -6.36 16.66 5.05
N ILE A 212 -6.49 17.90 5.52
CA ILE A 212 -7.69 18.40 6.17
C ILE A 212 -8.70 18.90 5.13
N THR A 213 -9.73 18.09 4.88
CA THR A 213 -10.74 18.35 3.85
C THR A 213 -12.17 18.21 4.34
N ARG A 214 -12.37 17.57 5.49
CA ARG A 214 -13.68 17.21 6.07
C ARG A 214 -13.69 17.45 7.58
N GLU A 215 -14.89 17.52 8.13
CA GLU A 215 -15.12 17.64 9.57
C GLU A 215 -14.50 16.48 10.37
N ALA A 216 -14.49 15.26 9.81
CA ALA A 216 -13.88 14.10 10.45
C ALA A 216 -12.37 14.27 10.66
N ASP A 217 -11.67 14.91 9.71
CA ASP A 217 -10.23 15.15 9.78
C ASP A 217 -9.90 16.12 10.94
N LEU A 218 -10.77 17.12 11.18
CA LEU A 218 -10.66 18.01 12.34
C LEU A 218 -10.94 17.27 13.66
N ILE A 219 -11.91 16.36 13.67
CA ILE A 219 -12.23 15.56 14.85
C ILE A 219 -11.04 14.66 15.21
N GLU A 220 -10.35 14.09 14.22
CA GLU A 220 -9.12 13.33 14.42
C GLU A 220 -8.01 14.19 15.03
N GLU A 221 -7.80 15.43 14.55
CA GLU A 221 -6.81 16.34 15.14
C GLU A 221 -7.10 16.66 16.61
N VAL A 222 -8.37 16.87 16.94
CA VAL A 222 -8.79 17.08 18.33
C VAL A 222 -8.56 15.83 19.16
N ALA A 223 -8.93 14.64 18.66
CA ALA A 223 -8.70 13.39 19.37
C ALA A 223 -7.21 13.14 19.62
N ARG A 224 -6.36 13.45 18.63
CA ARG A 224 -4.91 13.28 18.72
C ARG A 224 -4.29 14.18 19.79
N LEU A 225 -4.72 15.44 19.88
CA LEU A 225 -4.26 16.38 20.91
C LEU A 225 -4.88 16.13 22.29
N TYR A 226 -6.13 15.67 22.33
CA TYR A 226 -6.75 15.22 23.56
C TYR A 226 -6.02 14.00 24.14
N GLY A 227 -5.48 13.14 23.25
CA GLY A 227 -4.76 11.93 23.57
C GLY A 227 -5.66 10.70 23.47
N TYR A 228 -5.29 9.75 22.62
CA TYR A 228 -6.11 8.55 22.39
C TYR A 228 -6.24 7.70 23.66
N ASP A 229 -5.24 7.72 24.55
CA ASP A 229 -5.28 7.03 25.85
C ASP A 229 -6.34 7.59 26.81
N GLN A 230 -6.82 8.81 26.56
CA GLN A 230 -7.88 9.44 27.35
C GLN A 230 -9.28 9.08 26.85
N LEU A 231 -9.39 8.41 25.70
CA LEU A 231 -10.68 7.95 25.19
C LEU A 231 -11.11 6.72 25.97
N GLU A 232 -12.27 6.81 26.64
CA GLU A 232 -12.80 5.71 27.43
C GLU A 232 -13.11 4.51 26.51
N PRO A 233 -12.59 3.31 26.81
CA PRO A 233 -12.91 2.11 26.06
C PRO A 233 -14.35 1.68 26.39
N VAL A 234 -15.30 2.14 25.60
CA VAL A 234 -16.70 1.75 25.73
C VAL A 234 -16.99 0.59 24.77
N MET A 235 -17.41 -0.55 25.32
CA MET A 235 -18.02 -1.57 24.48
C MET A 235 -19.35 -1.04 23.95
N SER A 236 -19.54 -1.08 22.63
CA SER A 236 -20.87 -0.86 22.07
C SER A 236 -21.82 -1.85 22.71
N THR A 237 -22.74 -1.38 23.55
CA THR A 237 -23.85 -2.23 23.98
C THR A 237 -24.58 -2.60 22.70
N PRO A 238 -24.71 -3.89 22.36
CA PRO A 238 -25.52 -4.26 21.22
C PRO A 238 -26.91 -3.69 21.51
N SER A 239 -27.34 -2.73 20.67
CA SER A 239 -28.75 -2.36 20.63
C SER A 239 -29.52 -3.67 20.55
N PRO A 240 -30.55 -3.90 21.39
CA PRO A 240 -31.27 -5.16 21.42
C PRO A 240 -31.55 -5.56 19.99
N VAL A 241 -30.87 -6.62 19.52
CA VAL A 241 -31.04 -7.08 18.16
C VAL A 241 -32.49 -7.54 18.14
N ASP A 242 -33.35 -6.74 17.54
CA ASP A 242 -34.75 -7.06 17.40
C ASP A 242 -34.79 -8.25 16.44
N PHE A 243 -34.71 -9.48 16.97
CA PHE A 243 -34.60 -10.73 16.21
C PHE A 243 -35.77 -10.88 15.22
N HIS A 244 -36.83 -10.07 15.38
CA HIS A 244 -38.00 -9.97 14.52
C HIS A 244 -37.81 -9.07 13.27
N LYS A 245 -36.68 -8.37 13.11
CA LYS A 245 -36.37 -7.52 11.94
C LYS A 245 -35.12 -7.94 11.17
N VAL A 246 -34.72 -9.21 11.27
CA VAL A 246 -33.70 -9.75 10.38
C VAL A 246 -34.40 -10.17 9.10
N ASP A 247 -34.16 -9.42 8.01
CA ASP A 247 -34.56 -9.78 6.64
C ASP A 247 -34.34 -11.28 6.40
N GLU A 248 -35.34 -12.01 5.87
CA GLU A 248 -35.27 -13.46 5.63
C GLU A 248 -34.00 -13.85 4.84
N THR A 249 -33.56 -12.99 3.93
CA THR A 249 -32.33 -13.18 3.16
C THR A 249 -31.08 -13.15 4.04
N ARG A 250 -31.06 -12.28 5.06
CA ARG A 250 -29.98 -12.17 6.05
C ARG A 250 -30.01 -13.34 7.03
N GLN A 251 -31.18 -13.82 7.46
CA GLN A 251 -31.31 -15.02 8.29
C GLN A 251 -30.82 -16.27 7.56
N GLN A 252 -31.25 -16.47 6.30
CA GLN A 252 -30.81 -17.61 5.49
C GLN A 252 -29.30 -17.60 5.25
N ARG A 253 -28.70 -16.42 5.05
CA ARG A 253 -27.25 -16.28 4.91
C ARG A 253 -26.50 -16.64 6.19
N LEU A 254 -26.98 -16.17 7.35
CA LEU A 254 -26.40 -16.50 8.65
C LEU A 254 -26.52 -17.99 8.94
N HIS A 255 -27.69 -18.60 8.70
CA HIS A 255 -27.89 -20.03 8.87
C HIS A 255 -26.93 -20.85 8.00
N ARG A 256 -26.75 -20.45 6.74
CA ARG A 256 -25.83 -21.13 5.81
C ARG A 256 -24.37 -21.00 6.25
N GLN A 257 -23.98 -19.85 6.80
CA GLN A 257 -22.64 -19.63 7.36
C GLN A 257 -22.43 -20.47 8.62
N HIS A 258 -23.37 -20.44 9.57
CA HIS A 258 -23.31 -21.26 10.78
C HIS A 258 -23.23 -22.75 10.46
N TRP A 259 -24.07 -23.25 9.56
CA TRP A 259 -24.01 -24.63 9.09
C TRP A 259 -22.65 -24.96 8.47
N PHE A 260 -22.13 -24.08 7.61
CA PHE A 260 -20.82 -24.29 6.98
C PHE A 260 -19.70 -24.36 8.02
N ASP A 261 -19.69 -23.45 9.00
CA ASP A 261 -18.70 -23.42 10.07
C ASP A 261 -18.78 -24.67 10.97
N GLU A 262 -19.99 -25.13 11.25
CA GLU A 262 -20.24 -26.39 11.99
C GLU A 262 -19.69 -27.59 11.21
N VAL A 263 -19.96 -27.67 9.90
CA VAL A 263 -19.42 -28.74 9.05
C VAL A 263 -17.89 -28.72 9.03
N MET A 264 -17.28 -27.55 8.84
CA MET A 264 -15.82 -27.42 8.85
C MET A 264 -15.22 -27.81 10.21
N THR A 265 -15.86 -27.42 11.31
CA THR A 265 -15.43 -27.78 12.67
C THR A 265 -15.53 -29.29 12.90
N ASN A 266 -16.61 -29.92 12.46
CA ASN A 266 -16.80 -31.36 12.59
C ASN A 266 -15.80 -32.15 11.73
N LEU A 267 -15.48 -31.68 10.52
CA LEU A 267 -14.44 -32.27 9.67
C LEU A 267 -13.07 -32.21 10.36
N ARG A 268 -12.70 -31.05 10.92
CA ARG A 268 -11.45 -30.90 11.69
C ARG A 268 -11.41 -31.87 12.85
N ASN A 269 -12.45 -31.89 13.69
CA ASN A 269 -12.52 -32.76 14.86
C ASN A 269 -12.49 -34.26 14.50
N ALA A 270 -13.01 -34.65 13.34
CA ALA A 270 -12.96 -36.03 12.87
C ALA A 270 -11.54 -36.45 12.46
N LEU A 271 -10.86 -35.62 11.69
CA LEU A 271 -9.54 -35.91 11.17
C LEU A 271 -8.47 -35.79 12.26
N THR A 272 -8.54 -34.77 13.12
CA THR A 272 -7.65 -34.65 14.29
C THR A 272 -7.86 -35.80 15.26
N GLY A 273 -9.11 -36.18 15.53
CA GLY A 273 -9.44 -37.37 16.31
C GLY A 273 -8.93 -38.68 15.71
N SER A 274 -8.70 -38.72 14.39
CA SER A 274 -8.11 -39.85 13.66
C SER A 274 -6.57 -39.79 13.58
N GLY A 275 -5.95 -38.84 14.28
CA GLY A 275 -4.50 -38.69 14.35
C GLY A 275 -3.88 -37.89 13.19
N PHE A 276 -4.67 -37.15 12.41
CA PHE A 276 -4.14 -36.24 11.39
C PHE A 276 -3.83 -34.86 11.98
N SER A 277 -2.80 -34.21 11.44
CA SER A 277 -2.49 -32.81 11.71
C SER A 277 -3.05 -31.91 10.60
N GLU A 278 -3.74 -30.83 10.98
CA GLU A 278 -4.18 -29.82 10.01
C GLU A 278 -2.97 -29.04 9.49
N VAL A 279 -2.91 -28.84 8.18
CA VAL A 279 -1.88 -28.03 7.51
C VAL A 279 -2.54 -26.95 6.68
N MET A 280 -1.84 -25.83 6.50
CA MET A 280 -2.24 -24.74 5.62
C MET A 280 -1.13 -24.50 4.61
N THR A 281 -1.38 -24.84 3.35
CA THR A 281 -0.42 -24.58 2.27
C THR A 281 -0.75 -23.26 1.58
N HIS A 282 0.19 -22.73 0.80
CA HIS A 282 -0.08 -21.55 -0.01
C HIS A 282 -1.25 -21.81 -0.98
N SER A 283 -2.05 -20.78 -1.25
CA SER A 283 -3.08 -20.82 -2.29
C SER A 283 -2.50 -20.84 -3.71
N PHE A 284 -1.20 -20.61 -3.83
CA PHE A 284 -0.44 -20.67 -5.07
C PHE A 284 0.22 -22.05 -5.24
N SER A 285 0.52 -22.41 -6.49
CA SER A 285 1.18 -23.65 -6.84
C SER A 285 2.19 -23.42 -7.96
N ASN A 286 3.15 -24.35 -8.07
CA ASN A 286 3.98 -24.46 -9.25
C ASN A 286 3.12 -24.98 -10.43
N PRO A 287 3.14 -24.34 -11.61
CA PRO A 287 2.37 -24.79 -12.77
C PRO A 287 2.64 -26.24 -13.17
N ASP A 288 3.88 -26.73 -13.04
CA ASP A 288 4.28 -28.06 -13.47
C ASP A 288 3.81 -29.15 -12.50
N ASP A 289 3.82 -28.87 -11.19
CA ASP A 289 3.24 -29.77 -10.19
C ASP A 289 1.72 -29.88 -10.40
N LEU A 290 1.06 -28.77 -10.73
CA LEU A 290 -0.38 -28.76 -10.96
C LEU A 290 -0.77 -29.51 -12.24
N LYS A 291 0.04 -29.41 -13.31
CA LYS A 291 -0.15 -30.20 -14.54
C LYS A 291 -0.11 -31.70 -14.29
N CYS A 292 0.70 -32.16 -13.32
CA CYS A 292 0.74 -33.58 -12.94
C CYS A 292 -0.57 -34.07 -12.30
N ILE A 293 -1.36 -33.16 -11.70
CA ILE A 293 -2.63 -33.48 -11.03
C ILE A 293 -3.83 -33.23 -11.95
N ASP A 294 -3.92 -32.03 -12.52
CA ASP A 294 -5.06 -31.53 -13.29
C ASP A 294 -4.61 -31.06 -14.69
N GLY A 295 -3.90 -31.90 -15.44
CA GLY A 295 -3.24 -31.54 -16.72
C GLY A 295 -4.13 -30.94 -17.83
N ASN A 296 -5.45 -31.01 -17.69
CA ASN A 296 -6.41 -30.45 -18.64
C ASN A 296 -6.91 -29.04 -18.26
N LEU A 297 -6.59 -28.54 -17.06
CA LEU A 297 -7.04 -27.23 -16.59
C LEU A 297 -5.96 -26.17 -16.82
N SER A 298 -6.37 -25.00 -17.34
CA SER A 298 -5.53 -23.81 -17.41
C SER A 298 -5.76 -22.95 -16.15
N PRO A 299 -4.86 -22.99 -15.15
CA PRO A 299 -5.08 -22.30 -13.87
C PRO A 299 -5.03 -20.77 -14.03
N VAL A 300 -5.54 -20.05 -13.02
CA VAL A 300 -5.45 -18.58 -12.96
C VAL A 300 -3.99 -18.20 -12.68
N THR A 301 -3.40 -17.39 -13.57
CA THR A 301 -2.02 -16.91 -13.46
C THR A 301 -1.92 -15.65 -12.61
N VAL A 302 -0.80 -15.49 -11.92
CA VAL A 302 -0.45 -14.27 -11.20
C VAL A 302 0.44 -13.42 -12.09
N ASP A 303 0.08 -12.16 -12.36
CA ASP A 303 0.80 -11.30 -13.32
C ASP A 303 2.23 -10.97 -12.88
N ASN A 304 2.44 -10.75 -11.57
CA ASN A 304 3.76 -10.47 -11.00
C ASN A 304 4.00 -11.38 -9.78
N PRO A 305 4.31 -12.67 -10.01
CA PRO A 305 4.45 -13.64 -8.93
C PRO A 305 5.75 -13.40 -8.16
N ILE A 306 5.74 -13.73 -6.87
CA ILE A 306 6.93 -13.63 -5.99
C ILE A 306 8.06 -14.54 -6.51
N SER A 307 7.71 -15.71 -7.03
CA SER A 307 8.62 -16.67 -7.67
C SER A 307 7.84 -17.56 -8.64
N GLY A 308 8.55 -18.32 -9.48
CA GLY A 308 7.94 -19.30 -10.39
C GLY A 308 7.13 -20.40 -9.66
N GLU A 309 7.47 -20.71 -8.41
CA GLU A 309 6.73 -21.67 -7.57
C GLU A 309 5.35 -21.16 -7.14
N TYR A 310 5.11 -19.85 -7.24
CA TYR A 310 3.86 -19.20 -6.87
C TYR A 310 3.16 -18.54 -8.08
N ALA A 311 3.43 -19.03 -9.29
CA ALA A 311 2.98 -18.41 -10.53
C ALA A 311 1.48 -18.57 -10.83
N VAL A 312 0.82 -19.58 -10.25
CA VAL A 312 -0.59 -19.87 -10.51
C VAL A 312 -1.37 -20.14 -9.22
N MET A 313 -2.67 -19.86 -9.25
CA MET A 313 -3.60 -20.27 -8.19
C MET A 313 -3.87 -21.78 -8.28
N ARG A 314 -3.92 -22.46 -7.13
CA ARG A 314 -4.15 -23.91 -7.06
C ARG A 314 -5.55 -24.32 -7.54
N THR A 315 -5.66 -25.30 -8.44
CA THR A 315 -6.93 -25.93 -8.86
C THR A 315 -7.31 -27.16 -8.02
N SER A 316 -6.35 -27.66 -7.25
CA SER A 316 -6.45 -28.82 -6.36
C SER A 316 -5.51 -28.61 -5.16
N LEU A 317 -5.93 -29.05 -3.98
CA LEU A 317 -5.05 -29.08 -2.79
C LEU A 317 -3.98 -30.17 -2.90
N THR A 318 -4.20 -31.17 -3.76
CA THR A 318 -3.39 -32.39 -3.82
C THR A 318 -1.94 -32.09 -4.17
N ALA A 319 -1.67 -31.21 -5.14
CA ALA A 319 -0.30 -30.84 -5.52
C ALA A 319 0.47 -30.26 -4.31
N ASN A 320 -0.16 -29.34 -3.59
CA ASN A 320 0.45 -28.67 -2.45
C ASN A 320 0.67 -29.62 -1.26
N VAL A 321 -0.32 -30.48 -0.96
CA VAL A 321 -0.21 -31.49 0.09
C VAL A 321 0.87 -32.52 -0.25
N LEU A 322 0.98 -32.96 -1.51
CA LEU A 322 2.05 -33.88 -1.94
C LEU A 322 3.43 -33.23 -1.85
N ASN A 323 3.56 -31.93 -2.19
CA ASN A 323 4.80 -31.19 -1.98
C ASN A 323 5.18 -31.11 -0.50
N LEU A 324 4.21 -30.94 0.39
CA LEU A 324 4.43 -31.01 1.85
C LEU A 324 4.87 -32.41 2.30
N VAL A 325 4.25 -33.47 1.77
CA VAL A 325 4.66 -34.86 2.04
C VAL A 325 6.10 -35.09 1.57
N ARG A 326 6.44 -34.68 0.35
CA ARG A 326 7.80 -34.74 -0.21
C ARG A 326 8.80 -33.99 0.68
N TRP A 327 8.46 -32.76 1.10
CA TRP A 327 9.33 -31.92 1.93
C TRP A 327 9.66 -32.56 3.27
N ASN A 328 8.67 -33.20 3.91
CA ASN A 328 8.84 -33.92 5.18
C ASN A 328 9.58 -35.25 4.98
N SER A 329 9.26 -35.99 3.93
CA SER A 329 9.93 -37.26 3.58
C SER A 329 11.42 -37.05 3.32
N ASN A 330 11.79 -35.95 2.63
CA ASN A 330 13.18 -35.54 2.44
C ASN A 330 13.92 -35.21 3.75
N ARG A 331 13.19 -35.00 4.85
CA ARG A 331 13.71 -34.79 6.21
C ARG A 331 13.57 -36.03 7.10
N LYS A 332 13.38 -37.21 6.47
CA LYS A 332 13.28 -38.53 7.12
C LYS A 332 12.01 -38.71 7.97
N ALA A 333 11.04 -37.80 7.89
CA ALA A 333 9.71 -38.03 8.46
C ALA A 333 8.91 -38.93 7.51
N ARG A 334 8.76 -40.21 7.88
CA ARG A 334 8.11 -41.23 7.04
C ARG A 334 6.65 -41.51 7.43
N ASN A 335 6.31 -41.29 8.70
CA ASN A 335 4.93 -41.42 9.19
C ASN A 335 4.28 -40.03 9.12
N ILE A 336 3.51 -39.75 8.08
CA ILE A 336 2.86 -38.45 7.87
C ILE A 336 1.36 -38.67 7.78
N ARG A 337 0.61 -37.95 8.62
CA ARG A 337 -0.86 -37.90 8.61
C ARG A 337 -1.28 -36.44 8.63
N VAL A 338 -1.67 -35.91 7.48
CA VAL A 338 -1.98 -34.48 7.33
C VAL A 338 -3.26 -34.27 6.55
N PHE A 339 -3.98 -33.21 6.86
CA PHE A 339 -5.13 -32.78 6.07
C PHE A 339 -5.16 -31.27 5.93
N GLU A 340 -5.76 -30.78 4.85
CA GLU A 340 -6.01 -29.37 4.60
C GLU A 340 -7.47 -29.16 4.21
N LEU A 341 -8.12 -28.20 4.85
CA LEU A 341 -9.37 -27.60 4.41
C LEU A 341 -9.05 -26.25 3.76
N GLY A 342 -9.17 -26.18 2.44
CA GLY A 342 -8.69 -25.02 1.69
C GLY A 342 -9.48 -24.75 0.43
N ARG A 343 -9.49 -23.48 0.01
CA ARG A 343 -10.10 -23.08 -1.26
C ARG A 343 -9.21 -23.47 -2.44
N VAL A 344 -9.85 -23.92 -3.52
CA VAL A 344 -9.25 -24.07 -4.85
C VAL A 344 -9.92 -23.12 -5.83
N PHE A 345 -9.21 -22.75 -6.88
CA PHE A 345 -9.60 -21.71 -7.82
C PHE A 345 -9.65 -22.30 -9.22
N ARG A 346 -10.84 -22.68 -9.68
CA ARG A 346 -11.02 -23.28 -11.01
C ARG A 346 -11.50 -22.22 -12.01
N PRO A 347 -10.83 -22.05 -13.15
CA PRO A 347 -11.26 -21.07 -14.16
C PRO A 347 -12.68 -21.38 -14.65
N ARG A 348 -13.45 -20.34 -14.98
CA ARG A 348 -14.76 -20.46 -15.63
C ARG A 348 -14.69 -19.80 -17.00
N VAL A 349 -15.09 -20.53 -18.03
CA VAL A 349 -15.11 -20.03 -19.41
C VAL A 349 -15.99 -18.78 -19.50
N GLY A 350 -15.46 -17.71 -20.07
CA GLY A 350 -16.18 -16.45 -20.28
C GLY A 350 -16.39 -15.60 -19.02
N GLN A 351 -15.74 -15.92 -17.89
CA GLN A 351 -15.82 -15.13 -16.67
C GLN A 351 -14.45 -14.64 -16.21
N SER A 352 -14.41 -13.44 -15.64
CA SER A 352 -13.19 -12.83 -15.09
C SER A 352 -12.76 -13.44 -13.76
N LEU A 353 -13.70 -13.97 -12.98
CA LEU A 353 -13.42 -14.57 -11.66
C LEU A 353 -13.53 -16.10 -11.72
N PRO A 354 -12.59 -16.83 -11.08
CA PRO A 354 -12.68 -18.28 -10.99
C PRO A 354 -13.86 -18.73 -10.12
N GLN A 355 -14.21 -20.00 -10.23
CA GLN A 355 -15.00 -20.69 -9.23
C GLN A 355 -14.11 -21.05 -8.04
N GLU A 356 -14.45 -20.46 -6.89
CA GLU A 356 -13.86 -20.82 -5.61
C GLU A 356 -14.71 -21.89 -4.93
N SER A 357 -14.07 -22.98 -4.51
CA SER A 357 -14.73 -24.00 -3.69
C SER A 357 -13.81 -24.46 -2.56
N MET A 358 -14.39 -24.62 -1.37
CA MET A 358 -13.69 -25.25 -0.25
C MET A 358 -13.56 -26.74 -0.52
N GLN A 359 -12.36 -27.28 -0.39
CA GLN A 359 -12.07 -28.71 -0.53
C GLN A 359 -11.36 -29.23 0.71
N LEU A 360 -11.50 -30.53 0.94
CA LEU A 360 -10.72 -31.29 1.89
C LEU A 360 -9.74 -32.17 1.12
N CYS A 361 -8.46 -32.12 1.49
CA CYS A 361 -7.46 -33.06 1.04
C CYS A 361 -6.76 -33.66 2.25
N ALA A 362 -6.54 -34.97 2.26
CA ALA A 362 -5.83 -35.67 3.31
C ALA A 362 -4.77 -36.59 2.70
N ALA A 363 -3.61 -36.66 3.34
CA ALA A 363 -2.51 -37.54 2.94
C ALA A 363 -2.03 -38.36 4.14
N LEU A 364 -1.75 -39.63 3.86
CA LEU A 364 -1.40 -40.65 4.84
C LEU A 364 -0.27 -41.52 4.27
N THR A 365 0.85 -41.66 5.00
CA THR A 365 1.99 -42.50 4.60
C THR A 365 2.76 -43.01 5.81
N GLY A 366 3.50 -44.11 5.64
CA GLY A 366 4.29 -44.75 6.70
C GLY A 366 3.58 -45.95 7.34
N LEU A 367 3.68 -46.07 8.66
CA LEU A 367 3.12 -47.17 9.43
C LEU A 367 1.72 -46.87 10.00
N ARG A 368 0.91 -47.92 10.16
CA ARG A 368 -0.44 -47.83 10.76
C ARG A 368 -0.42 -47.41 12.22
N LEU A 369 0.64 -47.73 12.94
CA LEU A 369 0.94 -47.24 14.27
C LEU A 369 2.42 -46.91 14.34
N ASP A 370 2.78 -45.92 15.16
CA ASP A 370 4.19 -45.64 15.43
C ASP A 370 4.84 -46.83 16.14
N THR A 371 6.13 -47.02 15.91
CA THR A 371 6.85 -48.19 16.43
C THR A 371 6.74 -48.26 17.95
N HIS A 372 6.17 -49.34 18.46
CA HIS A 372 5.97 -49.56 19.89
C HIS A 372 6.26 -51.02 20.25
N TRP A 373 6.61 -51.30 21.50
CA TRP A 373 6.98 -52.64 21.96
C TRP A 373 5.80 -53.63 21.98
N SER A 374 4.56 -53.12 22.03
CA SER A 374 3.35 -53.94 22.21
C SER A 374 2.69 -54.39 20.91
N HIS A 375 3.18 -53.98 19.75
CA HIS A 375 2.60 -54.35 18.46
C HIS A 375 3.66 -54.43 17.36
N ILE A 376 3.36 -55.19 16.31
CA ILE A 376 4.22 -55.32 15.14
C ILE A 376 3.99 -54.10 14.25
N ALA A 377 5.08 -53.52 13.73
CA ALA A 377 5.02 -52.45 12.76
C ALA A 377 4.40 -52.96 11.45
N ASP A 378 3.28 -52.37 11.05
CA ASP A 378 2.53 -52.75 9.85
C ASP A 378 2.36 -51.51 8.95
N PRO A 379 2.74 -51.55 7.66
CA PRO A 379 2.54 -50.44 6.74
C PRO A 379 1.06 -50.11 6.55
N LEU A 380 0.82 -48.83 6.24
CA LEU A 380 -0.48 -48.36 5.80
C LEU A 380 -0.85 -48.94 4.44
N ASP A 381 -2.14 -49.19 4.23
CA ASP A 381 -2.71 -49.55 2.95
C ASP A 381 -3.90 -48.64 2.58
N PHE A 382 -4.55 -48.96 1.46
CA PHE A 382 -5.71 -48.20 0.99
C PHE A 382 -6.88 -48.21 1.98
N PHE A 383 -7.09 -49.31 2.70
CA PHE A 383 -8.23 -49.48 3.59
C PHE A 383 -8.12 -48.63 4.85
N ASP A 384 -6.92 -48.24 5.26
CA ASP A 384 -6.70 -47.29 6.35
C ASP A 384 -7.28 -45.91 6.02
N LEU A 385 -6.94 -45.37 4.85
CA LEU A 385 -7.46 -44.07 4.43
C LEU A 385 -8.97 -44.15 4.16
N LYS A 386 -9.44 -45.26 3.57
CA LYS A 386 -10.87 -45.52 3.38
C LYS A 386 -11.62 -45.49 4.72
N GLY A 387 -11.11 -46.17 5.74
CA GLY A 387 -11.73 -46.22 7.06
C GLY A 387 -11.82 -44.83 7.73
N VAL A 388 -10.82 -43.97 7.53
CA VAL A 388 -10.85 -42.57 7.99
C VAL A 388 -11.93 -41.78 7.26
N VAL A 389 -12.07 -41.96 5.94
CA VAL A 389 -13.11 -41.30 5.13
C VAL A 389 -14.50 -41.75 5.57
N GLU A 390 -14.75 -43.06 5.67
CA GLU A 390 -16.04 -43.61 6.13
C GLU A 390 -16.39 -43.12 7.54
N SER A 391 -15.43 -43.15 8.47
CA SER A 391 -15.63 -42.65 9.84
C SER A 391 -15.92 -41.14 9.89
N THR A 392 -15.36 -40.38 8.96
CA THR A 392 -15.60 -38.94 8.84
C THR A 392 -16.98 -38.65 8.26
N LEU A 393 -17.38 -39.35 7.19
CA LEU A 393 -18.68 -39.19 6.53
C LEU A 393 -19.85 -39.65 7.41
N ALA A 394 -19.66 -40.70 8.22
CA ALA A 394 -20.66 -41.19 9.16
C ALA A 394 -21.12 -40.10 10.16
N ARG A 395 -20.25 -39.15 10.51
CA ARG A 395 -20.60 -38.01 11.39
C ARG A 395 -21.58 -37.02 10.77
N PHE A 396 -21.72 -37.04 9.44
CA PHE A 396 -22.61 -36.17 8.69
C PHE A 396 -23.87 -36.89 8.19
N LEU A 397 -24.07 -38.16 8.57
CA LEU A 397 -25.18 -39.00 8.11
C LEU A 397 -25.28 -39.10 6.57
N LEU A 398 -24.16 -38.96 5.86
CA LEU A 398 -24.11 -39.04 4.40
C LEU A 398 -24.12 -40.48 3.85
N ASP A 399 -24.03 -41.47 4.74
CA ASP A 399 -23.96 -42.90 4.42
C ASP A 399 -25.33 -43.61 4.44
N LYS A 400 -26.43 -42.86 4.22
CA LYS A 400 -27.81 -43.40 4.17
C LYS A 400 -28.46 -43.26 2.81
#